data_AF-A0A837KIH0-F1
#
_entry.id   AF-A0A837KIH0-F1
#
_cell.length_a   1.000
_cell.length_b   1.000
_cell.length_c   1.000
_cell.angle_alpha   90.00
_cell.angle_beta   90.00
_cell.angle_gamma   90.00
#
_symmetry.space_group_name_H-M   'P 1'
#
loop_
_entity.id
_entity.type
_entity.pdbx_description
1 polymer ?
#
loop_
_entity_poly.entity_id
_entity_poly.type
_entity_poly.pdbx_seq_one_letter_code
_entity_poly.pdbx_strand_id
1 'polypeptide(L)'
;MKLFLKLTVGTLATGWFFLLWCMQMILASDIPVTISFDEMQDFLQIFSISTFLALVYVRFVDDTKLHYFLVIPILLWSMNTIQDLEYNYHPYDTLISCVSLIGCLLIFLYSILKQRHKLN
;
A
#
# COMPACT_ATOMS: atom_id res chain seq x y z
N MET A 1 3.35 24.07 -2.24
CA MET A 1 4.49 23.15 -2.07
C MET A 1 5.37 23.17 -3.32
N LYS A 2 6.68 23.37 -3.21
CA LYS A 2 7.62 23.35 -4.35
C LYS A 2 7.56 21.96 -5.02
N LEU A 3 7.69 21.91 -6.35
CA LEU A 3 7.63 20.66 -7.14
C LEU A 3 8.59 19.59 -6.59
N PHE A 4 9.82 19.99 -6.26
CA PHE A 4 10.82 19.10 -5.66
C PHE A 4 10.28 18.37 -4.43
N LEU A 5 9.64 19.09 -3.49
CA LEU A 5 9.10 18.49 -2.27
C LEU A 5 7.96 17.49 -2.57
N LYS A 6 7.16 17.72 -3.62
CA LYS A 6 6.14 16.76 -4.07
C LYS A 6 6.76 15.46 -4.56
N LEU A 7 7.80 15.57 -5.38
CA LEU A 7 8.53 14.41 -5.89
C LEU A 7 9.20 13.64 -4.75
N THR A 8 9.86 14.34 -3.82
CA THR A 8 10.50 13.70 -2.67
C THR A 8 9.48 12.93 -1.82
N VAL A 9 8.35 13.55 -1.47
CA VAL A 9 7.33 12.86 -0.65
C VAL A 9 6.70 11.70 -1.41
N GLY A 10 6.40 11.87 -2.69
CA GLY A 10 5.88 10.81 -3.55
C GLY A 10 6.83 9.60 -3.58
N THR A 11 8.11 9.83 -3.84
CA THR A 11 9.14 8.78 -3.87
C THR A 11 9.30 8.10 -2.51
N LEU A 12 9.31 8.86 -1.41
CA LEU A 12 9.40 8.30 -0.06
C LEU A 12 8.19 7.42 0.26
N ALA A 13 6.99 7.87 -0.10
CA ALA A 13 5.77 7.09 0.10
C ALA A 13 5.80 5.80 -0.74
N THR A 14 6.13 5.88 -2.04
CA THR A 14 6.30 4.68 -2.88
C THR A 14 7.33 3.74 -2.31
N GLY A 15 8.49 4.26 -1.91
CA GLY A 15 9.57 3.48 -1.30
C GLY A 15 9.11 2.76 -0.04
N TRP A 16 8.35 3.44 0.82
CA TRP A 16 7.79 2.85 2.04
C TRP A 16 6.82 1.71 1.73
N PHE A 17 5.83 1.92 0.85
CA PHE A 17 4.89 0.86 0.47
C PHE A 17 5.56 -0.30 -0.28
N PHE A 18 6.62 -0.01 -1.03
CA PHE A 18 7.46 -1.04 -1.64
C PHE A 18 8.21 -1.87 -0.58
N LEU A 19 8.76 -1.24 0.46
CA LEU A 19 9.41 -1.96 1.56
C LEU A 19 8.43 -2.85 2.33
N LEU A 20 7.20 -2.38 2.55
CA LEU A 20 6.14 -3.21 3.14
C LEU A 20 5.81 -4.41 2.24
N TRP A 21 5.76 -4.23 0.92
CA TRP A 21 5.60 -5.35 -0.01
C TRP A 21 6.77 -6.33 0.09
N CYS A 22 8.01 -5.86 0.11
CA CYS A 22 9.18 -6.72 0.32
C CYS A 22 9.13 -7.48 1.65
N MET A 23 8.65 -6.84 2.72
CA MET A 23 8.48 -7.50 4.02
C MET A 23 7.48 -8.65 3.94
N GLN A 24 6.34 -8.46 3.26
CA GLN A 24 5.38 -9.55 3.04
C GLN A 24 5.99 -10.70 2.23
N MET A 25 6.76 -10.39 1.17
CA MET A 25 7.46 -11.43 0.40
C MET A 25 8.44 -12.25 1.24
N ILE A 26 9.08 -11.64 2.24
CA ILE A 26 9.96 -12.33 3.18
C ILE A 26 9.15 -13.24 4.12
N LEU A 27 8.04 -12.74 4.67
CA LEU A 27 7.14 -13.53 5.54
C LEU A 27 6.55 -14.74 4.80
N ALA A 28 6.25 -14.58 3.51
CA ALA A 28 5.68 -15.62 2.66
C ALA A 28 6.74 -16.52 1.97
N SER A 29 8.03 -16.36 2.29
CA SER A 29 9.13 -17.01 1.56
C SER A 29 9.35 -18.49 1.91
N ASP A 30 8.87 -18.94 3.06
CA ASP A 30 9.00 -20.32 3.51
C ASP A 30 8.12 -21.28 2.70
N ILE A 31 8.60 -22.52 2.50
CA ILE A 31 7.85 -23.59 1.84
C ILE A 31 7.86 -24.86 2.73
N PRO A 32 6.71 -25.31 3.27
CA PRO A 32 5.40 -24.65 3.19
C PRO A 32 5.40 -23.32 3.95
N VAL A 33 4.53 -22.40 3.56
CA VAL A 33 4.40 -21.08 4.19
C VAL A 33 3.96 -21.23 5.63
N THR A 34 4.70 -20.61 6.54
CA THR A 34 4.47 -20.66 7.98
C THR A 34 4.34 -19.27 8.59
N ILE A 35 3.48 -18.42 8.01
CA ILE A 35 3.17 -17.12 8.61
C ILE A 35 2.38 -17.35 9.89
N SER A 36 2.92 -16.88 11.02
CA SER A 36 2.24 -16.93 12.31
C SER A 36 1.15 -15.85 12.41
N PHE A 37 0.23 -16.03 13.35
CA PHE A 37 -0.81 -15.04 13.63
C PHE A 37 -0.21 -13.70 14.08
N ASP A 38 0.84 -13.73 14.90
CA ASP A 38 1.49 -12.53 15.43
C ASP A 38 2.18 -11.73 14.31
N GLU A 39 2.89 -12.40 13.40
CA GLU A 39 3.52 -11.76 12.23
C GLU A 39 2.48 -11.11 11.31
N MET A 40 1.37 -11.80 11.08
CA MET A 40 0.25 -11.26 10.31
C MET A 40 -0.36 -10.03 11.00
N GLN A 41 -0.59 -10.10 12.31
CA GLN A 41 -1.15 -9.00 13.08
C GLN A 41 -0.24 -7.77 13.06
N ASP A 42 1.06 -7.97 13.31
CA ASP A 42 2.06 -6.90 13.30
C ASP A 42 2.13 -6.22 11.93
N PHE A 43 2.14 -7.01 10.85
CA PHE A 43 2.13 -6.49 9.49
C PHE A 43 0.89 -5.62 9.24
N LEU A 44 -0.31 -6.16 9.53
CA LEU A 44 -1.56 -5.46 9.30
C LEU A 44 -1.65 -4.17 10.11
N GLN A 45 -1.12 -4.16 11.34
CA GLN A 45 -1.09 -2.97 12.17
C GLN A 45 -0.17 -1.89 11.58
N ILE A 46 1.04 -2.25 11.17
CA ILE A 46 1.99 -1.33 10.52
C ILE A 46 1.41 -0.79 9.22
N PHE A 47 0.83 -1.66 8.38
CA PHE A 47 0.25 -1.29 7.12
C PHE A 47 -0.96 -0.36 7.29
N SER A 48 -1.83 -0.65 8.27
CA SER A 48 -3.01 0.17 8.56
C SER A 48 -2.62 1.57 9.06
N ILE A 49 -1.64 1.67 9.95
CA ILE A 49 -1.10 2.96 10.41
C ILE A 49 -0.50 3.73 9.24
N SER A 50 0.29 3.07 8.39
CA SER A 50 0.89 3.67 7.19
C SER A 50 -0.18 4.21 6.24
N THR A 51 -1.24 3.44 6.02
CA THR A 51 -2.39 3.82 5.20
C THR A 51 -3.12 5.01 5.78
N PHE A 52 -3.39 5.00 7.09
CA PHE A 52 -4.03 6.12 7.78
C PHE A 52 -3.19 7.40 7.67
N LEU A 53 -1.89 7.34 7.91
CA LEU A 53 -0.99 8.49 7.78
C LEU A 53 -0.96 9.03 6.35
N ALA A 54 -0.96 8.16 5.34
CA ALA A 54 -1.02 8.56 3.94
C ALA A 54 -2.36 9.25 3.61
N LEU A 55 -3.48 8.76 4.12
CA LEU A 55 -4.80 9.39 3.95
C LEU A 55 -4.87 10.75 4.65
N VAL A 56 -4.36 10.86 5.88
CA VAL A 56 -4.24 12.14 6.61
C VAL A 56 -3.37 13.12 5.81
N TYR A 57 -2.23 12.66 5.29
CA TYR A 57 -1.37 13.47 4.44
C TYR A 57 -2.11 13.98 3.21
N VAL A 58 -2.83 13.10 2.48
CA VAL A 58 -3.67 13.51 1.35
C VAL A 58 -4.72 14.52 1.79
N ARG A 59 -5.38 14.34 2.95
CA ARG A 59 -6.41 15.26 3.47
C ARG A 59 -5.88 16.67 3.67
N PHE A 60 -4.71 16.83 4.27
CA PHE A 60 -4.19 18.16 4.67
C PHE A 60 -3.24 18.81 3.65
N VAL A 61 -2.58 18.02 2.81
CA VAL A 61 -1.65 18.57 1.82
C VAL A 61 -2.32 18.67 0.47
N ASP A 62 -2.23 19.85 -0.13
CA ASP A 62 -2.85 20.13 -1.43
C ASP A 62 -1.95 19.72 -2.60
N ASP A 63 -2.59 19.20 -3.65
CA ASP A 63 -1.94 18.76 -4.89
C ASP A 63 -0.75 17.82 -4.61
N THR A 64 -1.01 16.77 -3.82
CA THR A 64 0.00 15.77 -3.42
C THR A 64 0.54 14.98 -4.59
N LYS A 65 -0.28 14.77 -5.65
CA LYS A 65 0.06 13.94 -6.81
C LYS A 65 0.48 12.51 -6.44
N LEU A 66 0.11 12.05 -5.23
CA LEU A 66 0.54 10.77 -4.67
C LEU A 66 0.02 9.57 -5.49
N HIS A 67 -1.12 9.71 -6.15
CA HIS A 67 -1.67 8.68 -7.03
C HIS A 67 -0.70 8.27 -8.16
N TYR A 68 0.10 9.18 -8.75
CA TYR A 68 1.08 8.79 -9.76
C TYR A 68 2.16 7.83 -9.21
N PHE A 69 2.48 7.99 -7.93
CA PHE A 69 3.52 7.26 -7.22
C PHE A 69 3.01 5.90 -6.69
N LEU A 70 1.72 5.80 -6.36
CA LEU A 70 1.09 4.58 -5.85
C LEU A 70 0.79 3.53 -6.93
N VAL A 71 0.93 3.85 -8.22
CA VAL A 71 0.72 2.89 -9.31
C VAL A 71 1.60 1.64 -9.14
N ILE A 72 2.88 1.82 -8.78
CA ILE A 72 3.81 0.71 -8.59
C ILE A 72 3.37 -0.20 -7.42
N PRO A 73 3.15 0.30 -6.19
CA PRO A 73 2.60 -0.51 -5.11
C PRO A 73 1.29 -1.23 -5.48
N ILE A 74 0.36 -0.56 -6.15
CA ILE A 74 -0.91 -1.18 -6.56
C ILE A 74 -0.67 -2.37 -7.48
N LEU A 75 0.22 -2.23 -8.47
CA LEU A 75 0.53 -3.34 -9.38
C LEU A 75 1.12 -4.54 -8.63
N LEU A 76 2.08 -4.30 -7.73
CA LEU A 76 2.72 -5.35 -6.93
C LEU A 76 1.70 -6.08 -6.04
N TRP A 77 0.90 -5.33 -5.28
CA TRP A 77 -0.14 -5.92 -4.44
C TRP A 77 -1.23 -6.64 -5.24
N SER A 78 -1.58 -6.13 -6.43
CA SER A 78 -2.54 -6.81 -7.32
C SER A 78 -2.02 -8.16 -7.79
N MET A 79 -0.74 -8.25 -8.17
CA MET A 79 -0.13 -9.52 -8.59
C MET A 79 -0.15 -10.55 -7.46
N ASN A 80 0.26 -10.15 -6.24
CA ASN A 80 0.23 -11.04 -5.08
C ASN A 80 -1.21 -11.50 -4.77
N THR A 81 -2.17 -10.58 -4.69
CA THR A 81 -3.56 -10.95 -4.40
C THR A 81 -4.15 -11.90 -5.44
N ILE A 82 -3.83 -11.73 -6.73
CA ILE A 82 -4.27 -12.67 -7.77
C ILE A 82 -3.68 -14.07 -7.52
N GLN A 83 -2.38 -14.15 -7.25
CA GLN A 83 -1.71 -15.43 -6.97
C GLN A 83 -2.28 -16.10 -5.72
N ASP A 84 -2.47 -15.36 -4.64
CA ASP A 84 -2.97 -15.91 -3.38
C ASP A 84 -4.37 -16.49 -3.53
N LEU A 85 -5.22 -15.84 -4.34
CA LEU A 85 -6.58 -16.28 -4.62
C LEU A 85 -6.63 -17.44 -5.61
N GLU A 86 -5.80 -17.42 -6.66
CA GLU A 86 -5.77 -18.47 -7.68
C GLU A 86 -5.24 -19.79 -7.11
N TYR A 87 -4.19 -19.73 -6.30
CA TYR A 87 -3.51 -20.90 -5.76
C TYR A 87 -3.97 -21.30 -4.35
N ASN A 88 -4.99 -20.64 -3.79
CA ASN A 88 -5.46 -20.83 -2.41
C ASN A 88 -4.28 -20.88 -1.42
N TYR A 89 -3.46 -19.83 -1.44
CA TYR A 89 -2.26 -19.74 -0.63
C TYR A 89 -2.60 -19.61 0.86
N HIS A 90 -1.59 -19.47 1.71
CA HIS A 90 -1.80 -19.41 3.16
C HIS A 90 -2.79 -18.29 3.52
N PRO A 91 -3.84 -18.54 4.34
CA PRO A 91 -4.94 -17.59 4.53
C PRO A 91 -4.49 -16.25 5.12
N TYR A 92 -3.43 -16.26 5.94
CA TYR A 92 -2.86 -15.02 6.48
C TYR A 92 -2.16 -14.20 5.40
N ASP A 93 -1.52 -14.86 4.43
CA ASP A 93 -0.88 -14.17 3.31
C ASP A 93 -1.94 -13.53 2.40
N THR A 94 -2.98 -14.30 2.05
CA THR A 94 -4.13 -13.81 1.29
C THR A 94 -4.79 -12.61 1.96
N LEU A 95 -4.94 -12.64 3.30
CA LEU A 95 -5.50 -11.52 4.05
C LEU A 95 -4.59 -10.30 3.98
N ILE A 96 -3.28 -10.48 4.19
CA ILE A 96 -2.29 -9.40 4.07
C ILE A 96 -2.36 -8.76 2.68
N SER A 97 -2.33 -9.55 1.62
CA SER A 97 -2.30 -9.01 0.25
C SER A 97 -3.60 -8.27 -0.09
N CYS A 98 -4.76 -8.83 0.28
CA CYS A 98 -6.06 -8.19 0.05
C CYS A 98 -6.18 -6.84 0.78
N VAL A 99 -5.86 -6.80 2.08
CA VAL A 99 -5.91 -5.56 2.87
C VAL A 99 -4.93 -4.53 2.31
N SER A 100 -3.75 -4.98 1.89
CA SER A 100 -2.71 -4.10 1.36
C SER A 100 -3.11 -3.48 0.02
N LEU A 101 -3.71 -4.27 -0.87
CA LEU A 101 -4.28 -3.79 -2.12
C LEU A 101 -5.39 -2.77 -1.88
N ILE A 102 -6.35 -3.08 -1.00
CA ILE A 102 -7.45 -2.18 -0.66
C ILE A 102 -6.93 -0.86 -0.08
N GLY A 103 -5.97 -0.90 0.84
CA GLY A 103 -5.39 0.32 1.41
C GLY A 103 -4.69 1.19 0.36
N CYS A 104 -3.91 0.59 -0.53
CA CYS A 104 -3.27 1.32 -1.63
C CYS A 104 -4.32 1.96 -2.57
N LEU A 105 -5.36 1.23 -2.94
CA LEU A 105 -6.46 1.73 -3.77
C LEU A 105 -7.21 2.88 -3.09
N LEU A 106 -7.45 2.80 -1.78
CA LEU A 106 -8.10 3.87 -1.01
C LEU A 106 -7.29 5.16 -1.07
N ILE A 107 -5.98 5.10 -0.83
CA ILE A 107 -5.11 6.29 -0.89
C ILE A 107 -5.08 6.86 -2.32
N PHE A 108 -4.98 5.99 -3.32
CA PHE A 108 -4.94 6.37 -4.73
C PHE A 108 -6.21 7.09 -5.16
N LEU A 109 -7.38 6.48 -4.91
CA LEU A 109 -8.68 7.05 -5.24
C LEU A 109 -8.90 8.36 -4.49
N TYR A 110 -8.58 8.40 -3.19
CA TYR A 110 -8.73 9.62 -2.40
C TYR A 110 -7.84 10.76 -2.90
N SER A 111 -6.61 10.46 -3.31
CA SER A 111 -5.69 11.43 -3.92
C SER A 111 -6.24 12.02 -5.22
N ILE A 112 -6.82 11.18 -6.09
CA ILE A 112 -7.46 11.64 -7.33
C ILE A 112 -8.68 12.52 -7.04
N LEU A 113 -9.57 12.06 -6.16
CA LEU A 113 -10.79 12.79 -5.81
C LEU A 113 -10.47 14.17 -5.23
N LYS A 114 -9.49 14.26 -4.33
CA LYS A 114 -9.06 15.54 -3.78
C LYS A 114 -8.50 16.48 -4.85
N GLN A 115 -7.70 15.96 -5.79
CA GLN A 115 -7.17 16.80 -6.87
C GLN A 115 -8.29 17.32 -7.78
N ARG A 116 -9.27 16.46 -8.14
CA ARG A 116 -10.41 16.85 -8.98
C ARG A 116 -11.27 17.92 -8.31
N HIS A 117 -11.59 17.76 -7.03
CA HIS A 117 -12.38 18.76 -6.30
C HIS A 117 -11.71 20.15 -6.29
N LYS A 118 -10.38 20.22 -6.38
CA LYS A 118 -9.68 21.52 -6.42
C LYS A 118 -9.69 22.17 -7.80
N LEU A 119 -9.94 21.40 -8.87
CA LEU A 119 -9.97 21.91 -10.25
C LEU A 119 -11.35 22.44 -10.66
N ASN A 120 -12.40 22.05 -9.92
CA ASN A 120 -13.77 22.55 -10.06
C ASN A 120 -14.02 23.72 -9.10
#